data_AF-A0A0B8P7B0-F1
#
_entry.id   AF-A0A0B8P7B0-F1
#
_cell.length_a   1.000
_cell.length_b   1.000
_cell.length_c   1.000
_cell.angle_alpha   90.00
_cell.angle_beta   90.00
_cell.angle_gamma   90.00
#
_symmetry.space_group_name_H-M   'P 1'
#
loop_
_entity.id
_entity.type
_entity.pdbx_description
1 polymer ?
#
loop_
_entity_poly.entity_id
_entity_poly.type
_entity_poly.pdbx_seq_one_letter_code
_entity_poly.pdbx_strand_id
1 'polypeptide(L)' 'MSSEEFDSAVELANALYVQVFVTKSKDTARKVLSNIKSKYPEKASVIKTAGMYKVIVGPYKKEDVDLAKR' A
#
# COMPACT_ATOMS: atom_id res chain seq x y z
N MET A 1 1.40 12.47 -23.28
CA MET A 1 1.52 12.44 -21.82
C MET A 1 1.84 13.86 -21.40
N SER A 2 1.04 14.44 -20.51
CA SER A 2 1.40 15.72 -19.90
C SER A 2 2.56 15.51 -18.93
N SER A 3 3.30 16.59 -18.62
CA SER A 3 4.37 16.56 -17.62
C SER A 3 3.87 16.09 -16.24
N GLU A 4 2.63 16.43 -15.87
CA GLU A 4 2.01 16.03 -14.60
C GLU A 4 1.74 14.52 -14.50
N GLU A 5 1.32 13.88 -15.60
CA GLU A 5 1.11 12.42 -15.63
C GLU A 5 2.43 11.66 -15.50
N PHE A 6 3.50 12.19 -16.08
CA PHE A 6 4.83 11.62 -16.00
C PHE A 6 5.41 11.70 -14.58
N ASP A 7 5.30 12.87 -13.94
CA ASP A 7 5.77 13.07 -12.57
C ASP A 7 5.01 12.20 -11.57
N SER A 8 3.70 12.04 -11.73
CA SER A 8 2.87 11.16 -10.88
C SER A 8 3.27 9.68 -10.99
N ALA A 9 3.58 9.20 -12.21
CA ALA A 9 4.01 7.83 -12.42
C ALA A 9 5.40 7.55 -11.83
N VAL A 10 6.32 8.51 -11.93
CA VAL A 10 7.67 8.42 -11.34
C VAL A 10 7.61 8.46 -9.80
N GLU A 11 6.71 9.26 -9.23
CA GLU A 11 6.48 9.28 -7.77
C GLU A 11 5.94 7.93 -7.26
N LEU A 12 5.02 7.30 -7.99
CA LEU A 12 4.50 5.96 -7.64
C LEU A 12 5.56 4.86 -7.76
N ALA A 13 6.46 4.95 -8.75
CA ALA A 13 7.53 3.97 -8.93
C ALA A 13 8.52 3.93 -7.75
N ASN A 14 8.70 5.05 -7.06
CA ASN A 14 9.58 5.18 -5.90
C ASN A 14 8.82 5.14 -4.56
N ALA A 15 7.50 4.93 -4.58
CA ALA A 15 6.68 4.94 -3.38
C ALA A 15 6.97 3.75 -2.47
N LEU A 16 6.92 4.01 -1.16
CA LEU A 16 7.07 3.00 -0.13
C LEU A 16 5.72 2.41 0.25
N TYR A 17 5.71 1.11 0.50
CA TYR A 17 4.53 0.37 0.94
C TYR A 17 4.88 -0.47 2.16
N VAL A 18 3.99 -0.48 3.15
CA VAL A 18 4.12 -1.33 4.34
C VAL A 18 3.28 -2.59 4.13
N GLN A 19 3.92 -3.76 4.16
CA GLN A 19 3.20 -5.03 4.18
C GLN A 19 2.77 -5.35 5.62
N VAL A 20 1.46 -5.34 5.86
CA VAL A 20 0.90 -5.57 7.20
C VAL A 20 0.60 -7.06 7.43
N PHE A 21 0.24 -7.79 6.37
CA PHE A 21 -0.16 -9.19 6.47
C PHE A 21 0.03 -9.94 5.15
N VAL A 22 0.24 -11.26 5.21
CA VAL A 22 0.33 -12.12 4.02
C VAL A 22 -0.32 -13.49 4.28
N THR A 23 -1.06 -14.00 3.30
CA THR A 23 -1.76 -15.29 3.41
C THR A 23 -2.05 -15.91 2.03
N LYS A 24 -2.29 -17.22 1.97
CA LYS A 24 -2.80 -17.90 0.77
C LYS A 24 -4.31 -17.69 0.56
N SER A 25 -5.05 -17.31 1.61
CA SER A 25 -6.51 -17.17 1.56
C SER A 25 -6.94 -15.75 1.18
N LYS A 26 -7.67 -15.62 0.07
CA LYS A 26 -8.25 -14.35 -0.39
C LYS A 26 -9.20 -13.75 0.64
N ASP A 27 -10.02 -14.59 1.26
CA ASP A 27 -11.05 -14.14 2.21
C ASP A 27 -10.43 -13.68 3.52
N THR A 28 -9.39 -14.36 3.99
CA THR A 28 -8.62 -13.92 5.16
C THR A 28 -7.97 -12.56 4.90
N ALA A 29 -7.33 -12.37 3.73
CA ALA A 29 -6.75 -11.08 3.38
C ALA A 29 -7.79 -9.94 3.33
N ARG A 30 -8.99 -10.22 2.79
CA ARG A 30 -10.11 -9.25 2.77
C ARG A 30 -10.62 -8.90 4.17
N LYS A 31 -10.72 -9.88 5.07
CA LYS A 31 -11.08 -9.63 6.48
C LYS A 31 -10.05 -8.73 7.16
N VAL A 32 -8.76 -9.01 6.98
CA VAL A 32 -7.70 -8.16 7.54
C VAL A 32 -7.77 -6.75 6.94
N LEU A 33 -7.95 -6.62 5.62
CA LEU A 33 -8.14 -5.32 4.98
C LEU A 33 -9.30 -4.54 5.62
N SER A 34 -10.46 -5.18 5.79
CA SER A 34 -11.63 -4.54 6.41
C SER A 34 -11.33 -4.01 7.81
N ASN A 35 -10.55 -4.76 8.61
CA ASN A 35 -10.23 -4.37 9.98
C ASN A 35 -9.30 -3.15 10.05
N ILE A 36 -8.42 -2.97 9.05
CA ILE A 36 -7.47 -1.86 9.03
C ILE A 36 -7.96 -0.66 8.20
N LYS A 37 -8.99 -0.84 7.36
CA LYS A 37 -9.49 0.19 6.44
C LYS A 37 -10.05 1.42 7.16
N SER A 38 -10.56 1.28 8.38
CA SER A 38 -11.01 2.42 9.19
C SER A 38 -9.85 3.33 9.63
N LYS A 39 -8.65 2.77 9.82
CA LYS A 39 -7.44 3.53 10.19
C LYS A 39 -6.69 4.08 8.97
N TYR A 40 -6.81 3.40 7.83
CA TYR A 40 -6.15 3.77 6.59
C TYR A 40 -7.14 3.75 5.41
N PRO A 41 -8.20 4.59 5.46
CA PRO A 41 -9.09 4.74 4.33
C PRO A 41 -8.25 5.26 3.17
N GLU A 42 -8.39 4.68 1.99
CA GLU A 42 -7.65 5.06 0.76
C GLU A 42 -6.20 4.59 0.64
N LYS A 43 -5.49 4.29 1.74
CA LYS A 43 -4.10 3.78 1.67
C LYS A 43 -3.99 2.26 1.80
N ALA A 44 -5.01 1.57 2.31
CA ALA A 44 -4.95 0.11 2.48
C ALA A 44 -5.50 -0.64 1.25
N SER A 45 -4.76 -1.65 0.78
CA SER A 45 -5.17 -2.49 -0.35
C SER A 45 -4.70 -3.94 -0.20
N VAL A 46 -5.26 -4.82 -1.02
CA VAL A 46 -4.80 -6.22 -1.15
C VAL A 46 -4.24 -6.42 -2.55
N ILE A 47 -3.00 -6.90 -2.62
CA ILE A 47 -2.34 -7.29 -3.87
C ILE A 47 -2.08 -8.80 -3.89
N LYS A 48 -2.11 -9.41 -5.09
CA LYS A 48 -1.77 -10.82 -5.28
C LYS A 48 -0.41 -10.92 -5.95
N THR A 49 0.54 -11.58 -5.30
CA THR A 49 1.90 -11.80 -5.84
C THR A 49 2.37 -13.21 -5.51
N ALA A 50 2.94 -13.92 -6.49
CA ALA A 50 3.45 -15.29 -6.31
C ALA A 50 2.46 -16.25 -5.60
N GLY A 51 1.17 -16.17 -5.95
CA GLY A 51 0.12 -17.01 -5.35
C GLY A 51 -0.31 -16.62 -3.92
N MET A 52 0.30 -15.59 -3.34
CA MET A 52 -0.03 -15.06 -2.01
C MET A 52 -0.83 -13.76 -2.11
N TYR A 53 -1.75 -13.55 -1.18
CA TYR A 53 -2.46 -12.29 -0.98
C TYR A 53 -1.75 -11.50 0.12
N LYS A 54 -1.26 -10.30 -0.22
CA LYS A 54 -0.59 -9.38 0.69
C LYS A 54 -1.51 -8.21 0.97
N VAL A 55 -1.68 -7.87 2.23
CA VAL A 55 -2.36 -6.65 2.68
C VAL A 55 -1.27 -5.59 2.85
N ILE A 56 -1.38 -4.51 2.09
CA ILE A 56 -0.40 -3.43 2.09
C ILE A 56 -1.05 -2.10 2.45
N VAL A 57 -0.26 -1.17 2.97
CA VAL A 57 -0.66 0.22 3.20
C VAL A 57 0.34 1.14 2.50
N GLY A 58 -0.16 2.10 1.73
CA GLY A 58 0.61 3.06 0.95
C GLY A 58 -0.20 3.57 -0.25
N PRO A 59 0.39 4.36 -1.16
CA PRO A 59 1.81 4.76 -1.17
C PRO A 59 2.16 5.74 -0.05
N TYR A 60 3.39 5.65 0.45
CA TYR A 60 4.03 6.64 1.30
C TYR A 60 5.20 7.27 0.55
N LYS A 61 5.33 8.60 0.65
CA LYS A 61 6.54 9.28 0.19
C LYS A 61 7.64 9.08 1.24
N LYS A 62 8.91 9.20 0.84
CA LYS A 62 10.05 8.97 1.74
C LYS A 62 10.02 9.94 2.92
N GLU A 63 9.59 11.16 2.65
CA GLU A 63 9.46 12.25 3.62
C GLU A 63 8.44 11.91 4.73
N ASP A 64 7.33 11.24 4.37
CA ASP A 64 6.30 10.81 5.32
C ASP A 64 6.85 9.81 6.36
N VAL A 65 7.76 8.93 5.92
CA VAL A 65 8.36 7.89 6.76
C VAL A 65 9.43 8.47 7.69
N ASP A 66 10.21 9.43 7.21
CA ASP A 66 11.27 10.06 8.01
C ASP A 66 10.70 11.00 9.09
N LEU A 67 9.54 11.62 8.85
CA LEU A 67 8.79 12.39 9.86
C LEU A 67 8.31 11.53 11.03
N ALA A 68 7.94 10.27 10.78
CA ALA A 68 7.44 9.36 11.82
C ALA A 68 8.53 8.82 12.77
N LYS A 69 9.81 9.09 12.49
CA LYS A 69 10.95 8.66 13.33
C LYS A 69 11.43 9.73 14.32
N ARG A 70 10.86 10.93 14.27
CA ARG A 70 11.13 12.03 15.20
C ARG A 70 10.11 12.06 16.32
#